data_AF-A3LXE4-F1
#
_entry.id   AF-A3LXE4-F1
#
_cell.length_a   1.000
_cell.length_b   1.000
_cell.length_c   1.000
_cell.angle_alpha   90.00
_cell.angle_beta   90.00
_cell.angle_gamma   90.00
#
_symmetry.space_group_name_H-M   'P 1'
#
loop_
_entity.id
_entity.type
_entity.pdbx_description
1 polymer ?
#
loop_
_entity_poly.entity_id
_entity_poly.type
_entity_poly.pdbx_seq_one_letter_code
_entity_poly.pdbx_strand_id
1 'polypeptide(L)'
;RLPIMAVSDFLDLDVVEQHLDSLDSEQLKSLYAEHLPDSIAKNPSKTAILDVLRSGFYQQSEQKLSKSLSSGNGAGYLLAQSLKFEYKGEGIDAFLAGVRELAQKEKEKESEQDEEKKDVDMEE
;
A
#
# COMPACT_ATOMS: atom_id res chain seq x y z
N ARG A 1 17.75 8.23 13.30
CA ARG A 1 16.94 7.29 12.50
C ARG A 1 17.90 6.45 11.67
N LEU A 2 17.76 5.12 11.68
CA LEU A 2 18.50 4.27 10.76
C LEU A 2 18.02 4.57 9.32
N PRO A 3 18.89 4.50 8.31
CA PRO A 3 18.49 4.70 6.92
C PRO A 3 17.54 3.58 6.47
N ILE A 4 16.51 3.92 5.69
CA ILE A 4 15.61 2.96 5.06
C ILE A 4 16.32 2.42 3.82
N MET A 5 16.71 1.14 3.85
CA MET A 5 17.43 0.48 2.75
C MET A 5 16.52 -0.44 1.94
N ALA A 6 15.41 -0.87 2.52
CA ALA A 6 14.38 -1.69 1.89
C ALA A 6 12.97 -1.18 2.28
N VAL A 7 11.97 -1.49 1.46
CA VAL A 7 10.56 -1.22 1.79
C VAL A 7 10.17 -1.96 3.07
N SER A 8 10.70 -3.17 3.26
CA SER A 8 10.52 -3.98 4.48
C SER A 8 11.14 -3.38 5.75
N ASP A 9 12.05 -2.40 5.65
CA ASP A 9 12.55 -1.68 6.84
C ASP A 9 11.50 -0.71 7.40
N PHE A 10 10.50 -0.34 6.59
CA PHE A 10 9.38 0.50 6.98
C PHE A 10 8.08 -0.30 7.19
N LEU A 11 7.84 -1.28 6.31
CA LEU A 11 6.70 -2.22 6.39
C LEU A 11 7.17 -3.56 6.94
N ASP A 12 7.63 -3.57 8.19
CA ASP A 12 7.98 -4.82 8.85
C ASP A 12 6.75 -5.68 9.14
N LEU A 13 6.99 -6.95 9.47
CA LEU A 13 5.91 -7.89 9.74
C LEU A 13 5.06 -7.50 10.95
N ASP A 14 5.61 -6.81 11.93
CA ASP A 14 4.89 -6.42 13.15
C ASP A 14 3.89 -5.29 12.84
N VAL A 15 4.31 -4.30 12.04
CA VAL A 15 3.45 -3.21 11.54
C VAL A 15 2.32 -3.78 10.69
N VAL A 16 2.63 -4.70 9.79
CA VAL A 16 1.60 -5.35 8.95
C VAL A 16 0.67 -6.20 9.81
N GLU A 17 1.20 -6.94 10.78
CA GLU A 17 0.40 -7.77 11.68
C GLU A 17 -0.59 -6.92 12.48
N GLN A 18 -0.14 -5.81 13.06
CA GLN A 18 -1.00 -4.86 13.78
C GLN A 18 -2.08 -4.26 12.87
N HIS A 19 -1.74 -3.96 11.61
CA HIS A 19 -2.73 -3.47 10.66
C HIS A 19 -3.79 -4.54 10.36
N LEU A 20 -3.38 -5.77 10.08
CA LEU A 20 -4.30 -6.87 9.81
C LEU A 20 -5.20 -7.19 11.00
N ASP A 21 -4.71 -7.00 12.24
CA ASP A 21 -5.52 -7.16 13.46
C ASP A 21 -6.61 -6.11 13.62
N SER A 22 -6.46 -4.95 12.99
CA SER A 22 -7.47 -3.88 13.01
C SER A 22 -8.60 -4.09 12.01
N LEU A 23 -8.51 -5.11 11.15
CA LEU A 23 -9.43 -5.33 10.03
C LEU A 23 -10.31 -6.56 10.28
N ASP A 24 -11.59 -6.43 9.95
CA ASP A 24 -12.49 -7.59 9.88
C ASP A 24 -12.36 -8.36 8.55
N SER A 25 -13.02 -9.51 8.45
CA SER A 25 -12.96 -10.38 7.27
C SER A 25 -13.49 -9.72 5.99
N GLU A 26 -14.48 -8.84 6.09
CA GLU A 26 -15.03 -8.14 4.92
C GLU A 26 -14.05 -7.07 4.42
N GLN A 27 -13.44 -6.33 5.35
CA GLN A 27 -12.40 -5.35 5.07
C GLN A 27 -11.16 -6.00 4.46
N LEU A 28 -10.70 -7.14 5.01
CA LEU A 28 -9.58 -7.90 4.44
C LEU A 28 -9.85 -8.30 2.98
N LYS A 29 -11.08 -8.73 2.70
CA LYS A 29 -11.48 -9.10 1.34
C LYS A 29 -11.54 -7.89 0.42
N SER A 30 -12.17 -6.80 0.87
CA SER A 30 -12.31 -5.58 0.07
C SER A 30 -10.95 -4.95 -0.26
N LEU A 31 -9.99 -5.00 0.66
CA LEU A 31 -8.70 -4.32 0.50
C LEU A 31 -7.65 -5.17 -0.22
N TYR A 32 -7.67 -6.49 -0.06
CA TYR A 32 -6.55 -7.33 -0.48
C TYR A 32 -6.89 -8.44 -1.47
N ALA A 33 -8.16 -8.83 -1.63
CA ALA A 33 -8.49 -10.02 -2.43
C ALA A 33 -7.95 -9.94 -3.86
N GLU A 34 -7.99 -8.78 -4.51
CA GLU A 34 -7.52 -8.58 -5.88
C GLU A 34 -5.99 -8.62 -6.03
N HIS A 35 -5.26 -8.51 -4.92
CA HIS A 35 -3.80 -8.47 -4.89
C HIS A 35 -3.17 -9.75 -4.34
N LEU A 36 -3.99 -10.67 -3.84
CA LEU A 36 -3.56 -11.94 -3.29
C LEU A 36 -3.56 -13.05 -4.36
N PRO A 37 -2.76 -14.12 -4.18
CA PRO A 37 -2.86 -15.30 -5.02
C PRO A 37 -4.29 -15.88 -5.05
N ASP A 38 -4.73 -16.40 -6.20
CA ASP A 38 -6.08 -16.95 -6.40
C ASP A 38 -6.52 -17.98 -5.35
N SER A 39 -5.56 -18.73 -4.82
CA SER A 39 -5.78 -19.74 -3.76
C SER A 39 -6.23 -19.13 -2.43
N ILE A 40 -5.91 -17.86 -2.17
CA ILE A 40 -6.20 -17.12 -0.94
C ILE A 40 -7.28 -16.06 -1.18
N ALA A 41 -7.31 -15.43 -2.36
CA ALA A 41 -8.20 -14.32 -2.71
C ALA A 41 -9.70 -14.57 -2.41
N LYS A 42 -10.16 -15.83 -2.51
CA LYS A 42 -11.56 -16.20 -2.24
C LYS A 42 -11.94 -16.11 -0.76
N ASN A 43 -10.99 -16.37 0.13
CA ASN A 43 -11.19 -16.36 1.58
C ASN A 43 -9.92 -15.86 2.27
N PRO A 44 -9.60 -14.56 2.16
CA PRO A 44 -8.40 -14.01 2.77
C PRO A 44 -8.53 -14.06 4.29
N SER A 45 -7.44 -14.44 4.94
CA SER A 45 -7.32 -14.41 6.40
C SER A 45 -5.98 -13.78 6.77
N LYS A 46 -5.91 -13.21 7.97
CA LYS A 46 -4.67 -12.67 8.53
C LYS A 46 -3.49 -13.65 8.37
N THR A 47 -3.68 -14.90 8.79
CA THR A 47 -2.64 -15.94 8.70
C THR A 47 -2.21 -16.19 7.25
N ALA A 48 -3.15 -16.34 6.33
CA ALA A 48 -2.83 -16.59 4.92
C ALA A 48 -2.08 -15.40 4.28
N ILE A 49 -2.44 -14.16 4.63
CA ILE A 49 -1.74 -12.97 4.16
C ILE A 49 -0.31 -12.93 4.72
N LEU A 50 -0.14 -13.17 6.03
CA LEU A 50 1.18 -13.23 6.65
C LEU A 50 2.05 -14.34 6.04
N ASP A 51 1.48 -15.48 5.69
CA ASP A 51 2.19 -16.57 5.01
C ASP A 51 2.66 -16.18 3.60
N VAL A 52 1.87 -15.37 2.87
CA VAL A 52 2.30 -14.78 1.59
C VAL A 52 3.49 -13.85 1.80
N LEU A 53 3.45 -12.98 2.81
CA LEU A 53 4.55 -12.05 3.12
C LEU A 53 5.83 -12.77 3.56
N ARG A 54 5.68 -13.91 4.25
CA ARG A 54 6.80 -14.78 4.65
C ARG A 54 7.28 -15.69 3.52
N SER A 55 6.55 -15.78 2.41
CA SER A 55 6.93 -16.62 1.29
C SER A 55 8.23 -16.11 0.64
N GLY A 56 9.07 -17.04 0.20
CA GLY A 56 10.31 -16.69 -0.51
C GLY A 56 10.06 -15.91 -1.80
N PHE A 57 8.91 -16.11 -2.45
CA PHE A 57 8.52 -15.36 -3.64
C PHE A 57 8.29 -13.87 -3.33
N TYR A 58 7.52 -13.57 -2.28
CA TYR A 58 7.28 -12.20 -1.86
C TYR A 58 8.59 -11.51 -1.45
N GLN A 59 9.38 -12.15 -0.57
CA GLN A 59 10.64 -11.59 -0.09
C GLN A 59 11.62 -11.28 -1.22
N GLN A 60 11.75 -12.17 -2.21
CA GLN A 60 12.60 -11.91 -3.38
C GLN A 60 12.06 -10.78 -4.26
N SER A 61 10.74 -10.65 -4.37
CA SER A 61 10.11 -9.61 -5.18
C SER A 61 10.26 -8.24 -4.52
N GLU A 62 10.05 -8.15 -3.20
CA GLU A 62 10.29 -6.95 -2.40
C GLU A 62 11.75 -6.52 -2.49
N GLN A 63 12.70 -7.43 -2.33
CA GLN A 63 14.14 -7.10 -2.44
C GLN A 63 14.51 -6.57 -3.83
N LYS A 64 13.93 -7.12 -4.90
CA LYS A 64 14.14 -6.62 -6.27
C LYS A 64 13.56 -5.22 -6.45
N LEU A 65 12.38 -4.96 -5.90
CA LEU A 65 11.76 -3.64 -5.92
C LEU A 65 12.63 -2.63 -5.16
N SER A 66 13.00 -2.93 -3.91
CA SER A 66 13.86 -2.12 -3.07
C SER A 66 15.19 -1.80 -3.74
N LYS A 67 15.84 -2.80 -4.36
CA LYS A 67 17.07 -2.59 -5.14
C LYS A 67 16.84 -1.68 -6.34
N SER A 68 15.74 -1.85 -7.07
CA SER A 68 15.45 -1.06 -8.27
C SER A 68 15.21 0.41 -7.90
N LEU A 69 14.41 0.66 -6.88
CA LEU A 69 14.18 2.00 -6.32
C LEU A 69 15.49 2.68 -5.90
N SER A 70 16.39 1.94 -5.24
CA SER A 70 17.67 2.48 -4.77
C SER A 70 18.75 2.58 -5.84
N SER A 71 18.56 1.97 -7.02
CA SER A 71 19.56 1.98 -8.10
C SER A 71 19.56 3.28 -8.92
N GLY A 72 18.58 4.17 -8.72
CA GLY A 72 18.48 5.43 -9.46
C GLY A 72 18.28 5.24 -10.97
N ASN A 73 17.68 4.13 -11.37
CA ASN A 73 17.51 3.74 -12.77
C ASN A 73 16.16 4.19 -13.38
N GLY A 74 15.44 5.09 -12.71
CA GLY A 74 14.13 5.58 -13.14
C GLY A 74 12.94 4.77 -12.61
N ALA A 75 13.17 3.80 -11.72
CA ALA A 75 12.10 3.01 -11.11
C ALA A 75 11.13 3.90 -10.31
N GLY A 76 11.62 4.90 -9.59
CA GLY A 76 10.77 5.84 -8.85
C GLY A 76 9.87 6.64 -9.79
N TYR A 77 10.42 7.15 -10.89
CA TYR A 77 9.64 7.87 -11.90
C TYR A 77 8.57 6.98 -12.54
N LEU A 78 8.92 5.75 -12.92
CA LEU A 78 7.97 4.82 -13.55
C LEU A 78 6.80 4.46 -12.63
N LEU A 79 7.07 4.26 -11.34
CA LEU A 79 6.03 3.98 -10.36
C LEU A 79 5.13 5.19 -10.13
N ALA A 80 5.68 6.40 -10.06
CA ALA A 80 4.90 7.63 -9.94
C ALA A 80 3.90 7.79 -11.09
N GLN A 81 4.32 7.53 -12.33
CA GLN A 81 3.44 7.58 -13.51
C GLN A 81 2.37 6.47 -13.47
N SER A 82 2.77 5.26 -13.09
CA SER A 82 1.88 4.08 -13.13
C SER A 82 0.82 4.13 -12.03
N LEU A 83 1.21 4.56 -10.83
CA LEU A 83 0.34 4.70 -9.65
C LEU A 83 -0.28 6.10 -9.54
N LYS A 84 -0.04 6.98 -10.53
CA LYS A 84 -0.63 8.31 -10.67
C LYS A 84 -0.41 9.23 -9.46
N PHE A 85 0.78 9.18 -8.88
CA PHE A 85 1.20 10.13 -7.84
C PHE A 85 2.33 11.04 -8.36
N GLU A 86 2.56 12.14 -7.65
CA GLU A 86 3.60 13.11 -8.02
C GLU A 86 5.01 12.54 -7.78
N TYR A 87 5.86 12.57 -8.79
CA TYR A 87 7.23 12.08 -8.67
C TYR A 87 8.06 12.93 -7.69
N LYS A 88 8.58 12.31 -6.62
CA LYS A 88 9.36 12.98 -5.57
C LYS A 88 10.87 12.73 -5.63
N GLY A 89 11.36 12.05 -6.67
CA GLY A 89 12.76 11.63 -6.78
C GLY A 89 12.94 10.12 -6.79
N GLU A 90 14.19 9.67 -6.88
CA GLU A 90 14.56 8.25 -6.80
C GLU A 90 14.85 7.82 -5.36
N GLY A 91 14.86 6.51 -5.14
CA GLY A 91 15.08 5.92 -3.81
C GLY A 91 13.79 5.63 -3.06
N ILE A 92 13.94 4.87 -1.97
CA ILE A 92 12.81 4.37 -1.18
C ILE A 92 12.11 5.51 -0.44
N ASP A 93 12.85 6.47 0.11
CA ASP A 93 12.28 7.62 0.81
C ASP A 93 11.34 8.45 -0.09
N ALA A 94 11.78 8.71 -1.33
CA ALA A 94 10.99 9.45 -2.30
C ALA A 94 9.73 8.68 -2.72
N PHE A 95 9.85 7.36 -2.91
CA PHE A 95 8.71 6.49 -3.18
C PHE A 95 7.69 6.51 -2.03
N LEU A 96 8.14 6.30 -0.79
CA LEU A 96 7.27 6.30 0.39
C LEU A 96 6.60 7.67 0.62
N ALA A 97 7.30 8.77 0.33
CA ALA A 97 6.72 10.11 0.39
C ALA A 97 5.60 10.29 -0.64
N GLY A 98 5.80 9.85 -1.88
CA GLY A 98 4.79 9.90 -2.93
C GLY A 98 3.55 9.05 -2.61
N VAL A 99 3.74 7.84 -2.10
CA VAL A 99 2.64 6.95 -1.67
C VAL A 99 1.87 7.56 -0.50
N ARG A 100 2.55 8.16 0.48
CA ARG A 100 1.88 8.82 1.61
C ARG A 100 1.01 9.99 1.14
N GLU A 101 1.51 10.80 0.22
CA GLU A 101 0.74 11.94 -0.33
C GLU A 101 -0.47 11.45 -1.14
N LEU A 102 -0.31 10.36 -1.91
CA LEU A 102 -1.44 9.74 -2.62
C LEU A 102 -2.54 9.31 -1.64
N ALA A 103 -2.18 8.59 -0.58
CA ALA A 103 -3.13 8.13 0.43
C ALA A 103 -3.83 9.29 1.17
N GLN A 104 -3.17 10.43 1.35
CA GLN A 104 -3.79 11.62 1.94
C GLN A 104 -4.82 12.24 0.99
N LYS A 105 -4.47 12.38 -0.29
CA LYS A 105 -5.39 12.92 -1.32
C LYS A 105 -6.60 12.02 -1.55
N GLU A 106 -6.46 10.70 -1.42
CA GLU A 106 -7.58 9.76 -1.50
C GLU A 106 -8.55 9.96 -0.34
N LYS A 107 -8.03 10.11 0.89
CA LYS A 107 -8.85 10.40 2.07
C LYS A 107 -9.58 11.74 1.99
N GLU A 108 -8.92 12.79 1.51
CA GLU A 108 -9.54 14.12 1.33
C GLU A 108 -10.72 14.05 0.36
N LYS A 109 -10.57 13.34 -0.76
CA LYS A 109 -11.66 13.14 -1.74
C LYS A 109 -12.82 12.33 -1.19
N GLU A 110 -12.57 11.33 -0.36
CA GLU A 110 -13.63 10.56 0.32
C GLU A 110 -14.41 11.46 1.29
N SER A 111 -13.73 12.35 2.04
CA SER A 111 -14.40 13.29 2.94
C SER A 111 -15.21 14.38 2.24
N GLU A 112 -14.75 14.90 1.10
CA GLU A 112 -15.49 15.91 0.33
C GLU A 112 -16.78 15.34 -0.29
N GLN A 113 -16.76 14.08 -0.72
CA GLN A 113 -17.94 13.40 -1.27
C GLN A 113 -19.02 13.07 -0.22
N ASP A 114 -18.62 12.87 1.05
CA ASP A 114 -19.54 12.65 2.16
C ASP A 114 -20.18 13.96 2.67
N GLU A 115 -19.53 15.11 2.46
CA GLU A 115 -20.12 16.43 2.75
C GLU A 115 -21.14 16.86 1.68
N GLU A 116 -20.83 16.66 0.39
CA GLU A 116 -21.77 16.99 -0.71
C GLU A 116 -23.08 16.16 -0.66
N LYS A 117 -23.05 14.91 -0.16
CA LYS A 117 -24.27 14.09 -0.02
C LYS A 117 -25.18 14.54 1.12
N LYS A 118 -24.63 15.11 2.19
CA LYS A 118 -25.44 15.58 3.33
C LYS A 118 -26.23 16.85 3.01
N ASP A 119 -25.73 17.67 2.09
CA ASP A 119 -26.42 18.90 1.68
C ASP A 119 -27.59 18.60 0.72
N VAL A 120 -27.56 17.48 -0.01
CA VAL A 120 -28.68 17.08 -0.91
C VAL A 120 -29.85 16.48 -0.13
N ASP A 121 -29.59 15.72 0.94
CA ASP A 121 -30.64 15.07 1.76
C ASP A 121 -31.37 16.04 2.73
N MET A 122 -30.95 17.31 2.82
CA MET A 122 -31.62 18.34 3.64
C MET A 122 -32.56 19.26 2.84
N GLU A 123 -32.66 19.08 1.51
CA GLU A 123 -33.52 19.88 0.62
C GLU A 123 -34.76 19.14 0.07
N GLU A 124 -35.12 17.93 0.57
CA GLU A 124 -36.40 17.25 0.28
C GLU A 124 -37.42 17.31 1.42
#